data_AF-A0A9D3VSD9-F1
#
_entry.id   AF-A0A9D3VSD9-F1
#
_cell.length_a   1.000
_cell.length_b   1.000
_cell.length_c   1.000
_cell.angle_alpha   90.00
_cell.angle_beta   90.00
_cell.angle_gamma   90.00
#
_symmetry.space_group_name_H-M   'P 1'
#
loop_
_entity.id
_entity.type
_entity.pdbx_description
1 polymer ?
#
loop_
_entity_poly.entity_id
_entity_poly.type
_entity_poly.pdbx_seq_one_letter_code
_entity_poly.pdbx_strand_id
1 'polypeptide(L)'
;MLFYLTMLNLAKFLKDNPPTIKEGEVDEVTTFTAVEAWKHSNFLCGNSILNGLSNTVYEVHSVKKIAKESWTSLDHKYKAEDAGTKKFLVSKFLNFVMVDSKLVVNQVQELQLIIHGILAEGMMISESFQVVTIIEKLPAT
;
A
#
# COMPACT_ATOMS: atom_id res chain seq x y z
N MET A 1 8.15 1.91 5.62
CA MET A 1 8.46 0.64 6.33
C MET A 1 9.66 -0.11 5.76
N LEU A 2 9.68 -0.45 4.46
CA LEU A 2 10.76 -1.25 3.86
C LEU A 2 12.15 -0.63 4.07
N PHE A 3 12.30 0.68 3.83
CA PHE A 3 13.56 1.40 4.04
C PHE A 3 14.12 1.23 5.47
N TYR A 4 13.26 1.39 6.49
CA TYR A 4 13.64 1.22 7.89
C TYR A 4 14.13 -0.20 8.21
N LEU A 5 13.44 -1.23 7.70
CA LEU A 5 13.86 -2.63 7.90
C LEU A 5 15.15 -2.97 7.17
N THR A 6 15.42 -2.33 6.03
CA THR A 6 16.70 -2.48 5.33
C THR A 6 17.85 -1.93 6.16
N MET A 7 17.67 -0.77 6.81
CA MET A 7 18.68 -0.21 7.71
C MET A 7 18.97 -1.12 8.92
N LEU A 8 17.98 -1.86 9.39
CA LEU A 8 18.13 -2.85 10.47
C LEU A 8 18.62 -4.23 10.00
N ASN A 9 18.87 -4.42 8.71
CA ASN A 9 19.20 -5.72 8.10
C ASN A 9 18.12 -6.81 8.33
N LEU A 10 16.85 -6.39 8.45
CA LEU A 10 15.70 -7.27 8.69
C LEU A 10 14.81 -7.45 7.47
N ALA A 11 15.05 -6.71 6.37
CA ALA A 11 14.18 -6.72 5.20
C ALA A 11 13.99 -8.10 4.54
N LYS A 12 14.97 -9.02 4.65
CA LYS A 12 14.85 -10.39 4.12
C LYS A 12 13.73 -11.21 4.77
N PHE A 13 13.47 -10.98 6.06
CA PHE A 13 12.45 -11.71 6.83
C PHE A 13 11.02 -11.35 6.43
N LEU A 14 10.83 -10.34 5.56
CA LEU A 14 9.56 -10.07 4.89
C LEU A 14 9.21 -11.12 3.84
N LYS A 15 10.18 -11.92 3.40
CA LYS A 15 10.05 -12.92 2.31
C LYS A 15 10.49 -14.32 2.73
N ASP A 16 11.38 -14.42 3.71
CA ASP A 16 11.91 -15.69 4.19
C ASP A 16 10.83 -16.57 4.82
N ASN A 17 10.91 -17.86 4.56
CA ASN A 17 10.14 -18.87 5.27
C ASN A 17 10.91 -19.35 6.52
N PRO A 18 10.23 -19.95 7.50
CA PRO A 18 10.90 -20.68 8.57
C PRO A 18 11.91 -21.70 7.99
N PRO A 19 13.09 -21.87 8.62
CA PRO A 19 14.04 -22.88 8.20
C PRO A 19 13.39 -24.28 8.18
N THR A 20 13.64 -25.03 7.12
CA THR A 20 13.18 -26.43 7.00
C THR A 20 14.32 -27.33 7.45
N ILE A 21 14.12 -28.07 8.54
CA ILE A 21 15.12 -29.03 9.03
C ILE A 21 14.94 -30.33 8.21
N LYS A 22 15.97 -30.75 7.49
CA LYS A 22 16.03 -32.09 6.89
C LYS A 22 16.73 -33.01 7.89
N GLU A 23 16.05 -34.08 8.32
CA GLU A 23 16.67 -35.11 9.15
C GLU A 23 17.81 -35.79 8.38
N GLY A 24 19.04 -35.72 8.90
CA GLY A 24 20.14 -36.61 8.48
C GLY A 24 21.41 -36.00 7.87
N GLU A 25 21.52 -34.68 7.67
CA GLU A 25 22.70 -34.11 6.96
C GLU A 25 23.48 -33.01 7.70
N VAL A 26 23.06 -32.52 8.87
CA VAL A 26 23.70 -31.39 9.57
C VAL A 26 23.85 -31.66 11.05
N ASP A 27 24.96 -31.22 11.64
CA ASP A 27 25.18 -31.15 13.08
C ASP A 27 23.97 -30.52 13.79
N GLU A 28 23.41 -31.25 14.76
CA GLU A 28 22.17 -30.92 15.46
C GLU A 28 22.27 -29.55 16.18
N VAL A 29 23.47 -29.26 16.72
CA VAL A 29 23.78 -28.00 17.40
C VAL A 29 23.78 -26.81 16.45
N THR A 30 24.42 -26.96 15.28
CA THR A 30 24.44 -25.93 14.23
C THR A 30 23.03 -25.64 13.70
N THR A 31 22.23 -26.68 13.50
CA THR A 31 20.84 -26.57 13.04
C THR A 31 19.96 -25.83 14.05
N PHE A 32 20.06 -26.20 15.33
CA PHE A 32 19.34 -25.53 16.40
C PHE A 32 19.69 -24.04 16.49
N THR A 33 20.99 -23.71 16.45
CA THR A 33 21.48 -22.33 16.53
C THR A 33 20.95 -21.47 15.38
N ALA A 34 20.92 -22.00 14.16
CA ALA A 34 20.38 -21.30 13.00
C ALA A 34 18.87 -21.03 13.12
N VAL A 35 18.11 -21.99 13.65
CA VAL A 35 16.66 -21.86 13.89
C VAL A 35 16.37 -20.78 14.93
N GLU A 36 17.09 -20.76 16.05
CA GLU A 36 16.90 -19.75 17.09
C GLU A 36 17.30 -18.35 16.61
N ALA A 37 18.40 -18.23 15.86
CA ALA A 37 18.79 -16.96 15.23
C ALA A 37 17.71 -16.44 14.26
N TRP A 38 17.11 -17.34 13.46
CA TRP A 38 16.01 -16.99 12.58
C TRP A 38 14.77 -16.54 13.36
N LYS A 39 14.37 -17.27 14.42
CA LYS A 39 13.21 -16.90 15.25
C LYS A 39 13.40 -15.53 15.89
N HIS A 40 14.58 -15.25 16.43
CA HIS A 40 14.90 -13.96 17.04
C HIS A 40 14.79 -12.83 16.01
N SER A 41 15.39 -13.01 14.83
CA SER A 41 15.34 -12.00 13.76
C SER A 41 13.92 -11.79 13.20
N ASN A 42 13.16 -12.87 13.04
CA ASN A 42 11.74 -12.81 12.66
C ASN A 42 10.91 -12.06 13.71
N PHE A 43 11.16 -12.31 15.01
CA PHE A 43 10.52 -11.57 16.09
C PHE A 43 10.82 -10.07 16.03
N LEU A 44 12.10 -9.68 15.87
CA LEU A 44 12.49 -8.27 15.75
C LEU A 44 11.85 -7.60 14.51
N CYS A 45 11.82 -8.30 13.38
CA CYS A 45 11.18 -7.82 12.15
C CYS A 45 9.68 -7.62 12.36
N GLY A 46 9.00 -8.60 12.96
CA GLY A 46 7.58 -8.53 13.29
C GLY A 46 7.24 -7.35 14.20
N ASN A 47 7.98 -7.17 15.30
CA ASN A 47 7.79 -6.05 16.22
C ASN A 47 8.03 -4.70 15.55
N SER A 48 9.05 -4.61 14.70
CA SER A 48 9.32 -3.39 13.94
C SER A 48 8.12 -3.01 13.07
N ILE A 49 7.52 -3.98 12.36
CA ILE A 49 6.31 -3.78 11.56
C ILE A 49 5.17 -3.28 12.46
N LEU A 50 4.90 -3.98 13.55
CA LEU A 50 3.79 -3.68 14.46
C LEU A 50 3.90 -2.27 15.07
N ASN A 51 5.11 -1.83 15.42
CA ASN A 51 5.36 -0.49 15.97
C ASN A 51 4.99 0.65 15.00
N GLY A 52 4.93 0.36 13.69
CA GLY A 52 4.52 1.34 12.68
C GLY A 52 3.02 1.38 12.39
N LEU A 53 2.21 0.56 13.07
CA LEU A 53 0.78 0.41 12.80
C LEU A 53 -0.07 1.25 13.76
N SER A 54 -1.25 1.67 13.29
CA SER A 54 -2.30 2.20 14.17
C SER A 54 -2.93 1.08 15.00
N ASN A 55 -3.54 1.42 16.13
CA ASN A 55 -4.13 0.43 17.07
C ASN A 55 -5.07 -0.57 16.38
N THR A 56 -5.96 -0.09 15.51
CA THR A 56 -6.93 -0.95 14.80
C THR A 56 -6.25 -1.98 13.90
N VAL A 57 -5.12 -1.61 13.26
CA VAL A 57 -4.38 -2.52 12.37
C VAL A 57 -3.46 -3.42 13.20
N TYR A 58 -2.89 -2.91 14.29
CA TYR A 58 -2.08 -3.67 15.23
C TYR A 58 -2.84 -4.88 15.78
N GLU A 59 -4.08 -4.70 16.25
CA GLU A 59 -4.88 -5.78 16.84
C GLU A 59 -5.03 -6.98 15.89
N VAL A 60 -5.35 -6.71 14.62
CA VAL A 60 -5.54 -7.76 13.58
C VAL A 60 -4.23 -8.48 13.25
N HIS A 61 -3.10 -7.79 13.29
CA HIS A 61 -1.81 -8.32 12.84
C HIS A 61 -0.92 -8.86 13.96
N SER A 62 -1.20 -8.51 15.23
CA SER A 62 -0.43 -8.94 16.40
C SER A 62 -0.42 -10.46 16.64
N VAL A 63 -1.45 -11.17 16.16
CA VAL A 63 -1.60 -12.63 16.30
C VAL A 63 -0.72 -13.43 15.33
N LYS A 64 -0.18 -12.79 14.29
CA LYS A 64 0.63 -13.45 13.25
C LYS A 64 2.06 -13.67 13.76
N LYS A 65 2.52 -14.92 13.71
CA LYS A 65 3.82 -15.34 14.27
C LYS A 65 5.00 -15.06 13.34
N ILE A 66 4.76 -14.92 12.05
CA ILE A 66 5.81 -14.75 11.03
C ILE A 66 5.69 -13.35 10.43
N ALA A 67 6.80 -12.60 10.43
CA ALA A 67 6.87 -11.24 9.90
C ALA A 67 6.42 -11.17 8.43
N LYS A 68 6.80 -12.18 7.62
CA LYS A 68 6.32 -12.36 6.24
C LYS A 68 4.81 -12.37 6.11
N GLU A 69 4.09 -13.08 6.98
CA GLU A 69 2.63 -13.17 6.91
C GLU A 69 1.97 -11.82 7.22
N SER A 70 2.48 -11.13 8.25
CA SER A 70 2.04 -9.77 8.59
C SER A 70 2.27 -8.81 7.43
N TRP A 71 3.49 -8.81 6.90
CA TRP A 71 3.88 -7.96 5.78
C TRP A 71 3.05 -8.24 4.52
N THR A 72 2.91 -9.51 4.13
CA THR A 72 2.16 -9.90 2.91
C THR A 72 0.70 -9.46 3.01
N SER A 73 0.09 -9.63 4.18
CA SER A 73 -1.29 -9.20 4.42
C SER A 73 -1.45 -7.68 4.38
N LEU A 74 -0.50 -6.94 4.96
CA LEU A 74 -0.48 -5.47 4.91
C LEU A 74 -0.26 -4.97 3.47
N ASP A 75 0.77 -5.48 2.80
CA ASP A 75 1.13 -5.13 1.43
C ASP A 75 -0.02 -5.39 0.47
N HIS A 76 -0.70 -6.53 0.59
CA HIS A 76 -1.89 -6.83 -0.21
C HIS A 76 -3.04 -5.86 0.07
N LYS A 77 -3.39 -5.63 1.34
CA LYS A 77 -4.49 -4.74 1.73
C LYS A 77 -4.26 -3.31 1.23
N TYR A 78 -3.09 -2.75 1.50
CA TYR A 78 -2.79 -1.36 1.15
C TYR A 78 -2.54 -1.17 -0.35
N LYS A 79 -2.03 -2.17 -1.08
CA LYS A 79 -2.00 -2.12 -2.56
C LYS A 79 -3.39 -2.18 -3.17
N ALA A 80 -4.28 -3.00 -2.62
CA ALA A 80 -5.66 -3.06 -3.08
C ALA A 80 -6.43 -1.76 -2.79
N GLU A 81 -6.19 -1.15 -1.62
CA GLU A 81 -6.73 0.15 -1.25
C GLU A 81 -6.21 1.26 -2.17
N ASP A 82 -4.90 1.32 -2.43
CA ASP A 82 -4.28 2.24 -3.41
C ASP A 82 -4.92 2.08 -4.80
N ALA A 83 -5.05 0.85 -5.30
CA ALA A 83 -5.71 0.58 -6.58
C ALA A 83 -7.21 0.98 -6.55
N GLY A 84 -7.89 0.78 -5.42
CA GLY A 84 -9.29 1.17 -5.21
C GLY A 84 -9.49 2.69 -5.23
N THR A 85 -8.63 3.43 -4.53
CA THR A 85 -8.62 4.90 -4.51
C THR A 85 -8.34 5.47 -5.89
N LYS A 86 -7.32 4.95 -6.59
CA LYS A 86 -7.01 5.32 -7.98
C LYS A 86 -8.20 5.08 -8.89
N LYS A 87 -8.82 3.90 -8.83
CA LYS A 87 -10.02 3.56 -9.62
C LYS A 87 -11.19 4.48 -9.30
N PHE A 88 -11.42 4.79 -8.02
CA PHE A 88 -12.50 5.69 -7.61
C PHE A 88 -12.31 7.10 -8.17
N LEU A 89 -11.10 7.67 -8.04
CA LEU A 89 -10.77 9.00 -8.56
C LEU A 89 -10.92 9.08 -10.09
N VAL A 90 -10.39 8.08 -10.81
CA VAL A 90 -10.53 7.99 -12.27
C VAL A 90 -12.01 7.87 -12.66
N SER A 91 -12.78 7.03 -11.98
CA SER A 91 -14.22 6.91 -12.23
C SER A 91 -14.96 8.23 -11.98
N LYS A 92 -14.64 8.92 -10.88
CA LYS A 92 -15.25 10.22 -10.55
C LYS A 92 -14.92 11.27 -11.61
N PHE A 93 -13.67 11.29 -12.10
CA PHE A 93 -13.24 12.17 -13.18
C PHE A 93 -13.98 11.88 -14.50
N LEU A 94 -14.02 10.61 -14.92
CA LEU A 94 -14.66 10.20 -16.17
C LEU A 94 -16.18 10.48 -16.16
N ASN A 95 -16.84 10.25 -15.02
CA ASN A 95 -18.28 10.43 -14.87
C ASN A 95 -18.69 11.85 -14.47
N PHE A 96 -17.74 12.77 -14.24
CA PHE A 96 -18.06 14.17 -13.97
C PHE A 96 -18.72 14.80 -15.20
N VAL A 97 -19.82 15.52 -15.01
CA VAL A 97 -20.52 16.28 -16.06
C VAL A 97 -21.01 17.57 -15.42
N MET A 98 -20.87 18.70 -16.10
CA MET A 98 -21.41 19.96 -15.60
C MET A 98 -22.90 20.07 -15.92
N VAL A 99 -23.64 20.70 -15.01
CA VAL A 99 -25.07 20.94 -15.14
C VAL A 99 -25.38 22.43 -15.12
N ASP A 100 -26.40 22.85 -15.85
CA ASP A 100 -26.80 24.27 -15.98
C ASP A 100 -27.30 24.88 -14.67
N SER A 101 -27.75 24.05 -13.73
CA SER A 101 -28.26 24.50 -12.43
C SER A 101 -27.18 24.99 -11.46
N LYS A 102 -25.90 24.87 -11.81
CA LYS A 102 -24.75 25.26 -10.98
C LYS A 102 -23.84 26.23 -11.72
N LEU A 103 -23.20 27.13 -10.98
CA LEU A 103 -22.18 28.01 -11.53
C LEU A 103 -21.00 27.19 -12.07
N VAL A 104 -20.60 27.47 -13.31
CA VAL A 104 -19.45 26.81 -13.98
C VAL A 104 -18.19 26.88 -13.12
N VAL A 105 -17.92 28.02 -12.47
CA VAL A 105 -16.74 28.19 -11.61
C VAL A 105 -16.70 27.19 -10.45
N ASN A 106 -17.84 26.93 -9.80
CA ASN A 106 -17.90 25.97 -8.69
C ASN A 106 -17.67 24.54 -9.19
N GLN A 107 -18.22 24.21 -10.36
CA GLN A 107 -18.07 22.89 -10.97
C GLN A 107 -16.63 22.65 -11.47
N VAL A 108 -15.97 23.68 -12.00
CA VAL A 108 -14.54 23.63 -12.35
C VAL A 108 -13.69 23.39 -11.11
N GLN A 109 -13.99 24.04 -9.98
CA GLN A 109 -13.29 23.79 -8.72
C GLN A 109 -13.49 22.34 -8.23
N GLU A 110 -14.71 21.80 -8.31
CA GLU A 110 -14.98 20.39 -7.99
C GLU A 110 -14.14 19.45 -8.88
N LEU A 111 -14.04 19.72 -10.18
CA LEU A 111 -13.23 18.94 -11.11
C LEU A 111 -11.73 19.05 -10.83
N GLN A 112 -11.25 20.25 -10.50
CA GLN A 112 -9.85 20.49 -10.10
C GLN A 112 -9.48 19.70 -8.84
N LEU A 113 -10.39 19.57 -7.86
CA LEU A 113 -10.15 18.75 -6.67
C LEU A 113 -9.98 17.26 -7.05
N ILE A 114 -10.75 16.77 -8.02
CA ILE A 114 -10.61 15.39 -8.51
C ILE A 114 -9.25 15.20 -9.19
N ILE A 115 -8.87 16.14 -10.07
CA ILE A 115 -7.57 16.10 -10.77
C ILE A 115 -6.41 16.13 -9.76
N HIS A 116 -6.47 17.00 -8.75
CA HIS A 116 -5.47 17.03 -7.69
C HIS A 116 -5.39 15.70 -6.94
N GLY A 117 -6.52 15.06 -6.64
CA GLY A 117 -6.55 13.72 -6.06
C GLY A 117 -5.83 12.71 -6.94
N ILE A 118 -6.07 12.73 -8.26
CA ILE A 118 -5.40 11.84 -9.22
C ILE A 118 -3.88 12.04 -9.20
N LEU A 119 -3.42 13.29 -9.21
CA LEU A 119 -1.99 13.63 -9.16
C LEU A 119 -1.35 13.23 -7.83
N ALA A 120 -2.06 13.40 -6.71
CA ALA A 120 -1.58 13.02 -5.37
C ALA A 120 -1.36 11.50 -5.23
N GLU A 121 -2.18 10.69 -5.92
CA GLU A 121 -2.00 9.23 -6.03
C GLU A 121 -0.86 8.82 -6.98
N GLY A 122 -0.12 9.79 -7.54
CA GLY A 122 1.02 9.55 -8.43
C GLY A 122 0.63 9.18 -9.87
N MET A 123 -0.64 9.36 -10.25
CA MET A 123 -1.07 9.20 -11.65
C MET A 123 -0.75 10.47 -12.45
N MET A 124 -0.45 10.32 -13.74
CA MET A 124 -0.11 11.44 -14.62
C MET A 124 -1.29 11.78 -15.53
N ILE A 125 -1.68 13.05 -15.56
CA ILE A 125 -2.63 13.60 -16.54
C ILE A 125 -1.98 14.81 -17.21
N SER A 126 -1.86 14.77 -18.54
CA SER A 126 -1.34 15.89 -19.33
C SER A 126 -2.29 17.09 -19.29
N GLU A 127 -1.74 18.30 -19.24
CA GLU A 127 -2.51 19.56 -19.23
C GLU A 127 -3.48 19.68 -20.42
N SER A 128 -3.02 19.32 -21.63
CA SER A 128 -3.86 19.34 -22.85
C SER A 128 -5.10 18.45 -22.71
N PHE A 129 -4.96 17.26 -22.13
CA PHE A 129 -6.08 16.37 -21.85
C PHE A 129 -7.05 16.96 -20.82
N GLN A 130 -6.56 17.67 -19.80
CA GLN A 130 -7.43 18.35 -18.83
C GLN A 130 -8.28 19.42 -19.49
N VAL A 131 -7.66 20.28 -20.32
CA VAL A 131 -8.35 21.35 -21.04
C VAL A 131 -9.44 20.79 -21.95
N VAL A 132 -9.11 19.80 -22.77
CA VAL A 132 -10.10 19.15 -23.67
C VAL A 132 -11.21 18.50 -22.86
N THR A 133 -10.90 17.85 -21.74
CA THR A 133 -11.93 17.22 -20.90
C THR A 133 -12.86 18.27 -20.28
N ILE A 134 -12.34 19.40 -19.80
CA ILE A 134 -13.18 20.47 -19.24
C ILE A 134 -14.17 20.98 -20.29
N ILE A 135 -13.72 21.17 -21.53
CA ILE A 135 -14.58 21.59 -22.64
C ILE A 135 -15.66 20.54 -22.90
N GLU A 136 -15.30 19.26 -22.97
CA GLU A 136 -16.25 18.15 -23.15
C GLU A 136 -17.25 18.00 -21.99
N LYS A 137 -16.92 18.49 -20.78
CA LYS A 137 -17.83 18.42 -19.62
C LYS A 137 -18.82 19.56 -19.55
N LEU A 138 -18.71 20.59 -20.41
CA LEU A 138 -19.65 21.70 -20.44
C LEU A 138 -21.07 21.21 -20.79
N PRO A 139 -22.12 21.83 -20.25
CA PRO A 139 -23.48 21.51 -20.65
C PRO A 139 -23.67 21.76 -22.16
N ALA A 140 -24.46 20.91 -22.81
CA ALA A 140 -24.86 21.16 -24.19
C ALA A 140 -25.68 22.46 -24.23
N THR A 141 -25.27 23.37 -25.11
CA THR A 141 -25.92 24.68 -25.29
C THR A 141 -27.26 24.53 -26.00
#